data_AF-A0A970AYH0-F1
#
_entry.id   AF-A0A970AYH0-F1
#
_cell.length_a   1.000
_cell.length_b   1.000
_cell.length_c   1.000
_cell.angle_alpha   90.00
_cell.angle_beta   90.00
_cell.angle_gamma   90.00
#
_symmetry.space_group_name_H-M   'P 1'
#
loop_
_entity.id
_entity.type
_entity.pdbx_description
1 polymer ?
#
loop_
_entity_poly.entity_id
_entity_poly.type
_entity_poly.pdbx_seq_one_letter_code
_entity_poly.pdbx_strand_id
1 'polypeptide(L)'
;MNVIVWIFQNLVYRPQLNLLQFFYNFTGDIGVSIVLIATVVNLLLWPLFIATYLNGQKIKILQPKLKAIQEKHKGNQQELLKATVEFNRKHGVNNSSFLVVLIAQIFFASGLLYLTSDLSQGKISIELYENFFGTTESSFNNTAFGFLDIGTQARNFIWLPLANLVFSYLYGLYTFKLAPKPVITKPKKKSNGAFDSEAFQKSLEFQTLYVMPIFIFCLTFLSL
;
A
#
# COMPACT_ATOMS: atom_id res chain seq x y z
N MET A 1 -20.47 19.49 -9.80
CA MET A 1 -19.71 18.24 -10.04
C MET A 1 -18.33 18.40 -9.42
N ASN A 2 -17.95 17.55 -8.46
CA ASN A 2 -16.62 17.64 -7.83
C ASN A 2 -15.56 17.13 -8.82
N VAL A 3 -14.65 18.01 -9.26
CA VAL A 3 -13.58 17.68 -10.23
C VAL A 3 -12.76 16.45 -9.79
N ILE A 4 -12.51 16.33 -8.49
CA ILE A 4 -11.77 15.21 -7.90
C ILE A 4 -12.51 13.87 -8.12
N VAL A 5 -13.83 13.87 -7.95
CA VAL A 5 -14.66 12.67 -8.16
C VAL A 5 -14.65 12.26 -9.63
N TRP A 6 -14.74 13.24 -10.53
CA TRP A 6 -14.67 12.98 -11.97
C TRP A 6 -13.32 12.37 -12.39
N ILE A 7 -12.20 12.88 -11.87
CA ILE A 7 -10.86 12.32 -12.15
C ILE A 7 -10.77 10.89 -11.61
N PHE A 8 -11.20 10.65 -10.37
CA PHE A 8 -11.16 9.32 -9.77
C PHE A 8 -11.98 8.30 -10.57
N GLN A 9 -13.20 8.67 -10.95
CA GLN A 9 -14.09 7.81 -11.73
C GLN A 9 -13.50 7.44 -13.08
N ASN A 10 -12.94 8.42 -13.81
CA ASN A 10 -12.43 8.17 -15.16
C ASN A 10 -11.03 7.53 -15.19
N LEU A 11 -10.15 7.88 -14.25
CA LEU A 11 -8.76 7.43 -14.27
C LEU A 11 -8.54 6.13 -13.50
N VAL A 12 -9.34 5.87 -12.47
CA VAL A 12 -9.12 4.74 -11.55
C VAL A 12 -10.23 3.72 -11.69
N TYR A 13 -11.48 4.13 -11.42
CA TYR A 13 -12.61 3.20 -11.31
C TYR A 13 -12.98 2.56 -12.66
N ARG A 14 -13.18 3.36 -13.72
CA ARG A 14 -13.57 2.86 -15.04
C ARG A 14 -12.57 1.86 -15.65
N PRO A 15 -11.24 2.13 -15.65
CA PRO A 15 -10.27 1.14 -16.14
C PRO A 15 -10.30 -0.17 -15.35
N GLN A 16 -10.45 -0.10 -14.02
CA GLN A 16 -10.55 -1.30 -13.18
C GLN A 16 -11.82 -2.09 -13.46
N LEU A 17 -12.97 -1.43 -13.63
CA LEU A 17 -14.23 -2.07 -13.99
C LEU A 17 -14.14 -2.77 -15.36
N ASN A 18 -13.53 -2.12 -16.35
CA ASN A 18 -13.33 -2.71 -17.68
C ASN A 18 -12.42 -3.94 -17.64
N LEU A 19 -11.32 -3.86 -16.88
CA LEU A 19 -10.44 -5.00 -16.67
C LEU A 19 -11.15 -6.14 -15.93
N LEU A 20 -12.01 -5.83 -14.96
CA LEU A 20 -12.83 -6.82 -14.26
C LEU A 20 -13.75 -7.55 -15.23
N GLN A 21 -14.48 -6.83 -16.06
CA GLN A 21 -15.36 -7.44 -17.06
C GLN A 21 -14.58 -8.30 -18.04
N PHE A 22 -13.42 -7.82 -18.50
CA PHE A 22 -12.54 -8.58 -19.39
C PHE A 22 -12.14 -9.91 -18.76
N PHE A 23 -11.59 -9.92 -17.54
CA PHE A 23 -11.19 -11.16 -16.87
C PHE A 23 -12.36 -12.05 -16.45
N TYR A 24 -13.51 -11.45 -16.14
CA TYR A 24 -14.71 -12.20 -15.78
C TYR A 24 -15.27 -12.98 -16.97
N ASN A 25 -15.22 -12.42 -18.18
CA ASN A 25 -15.63 -13.13 -19.39
C ASN A 25 -14.79 -14.40 -19.64
N PHE A 26 -13.55 -14.45 -19.16
CA PHE A 26 -12.69 -15.64 -19.27
C PHE A 26 -12.84 -16.61 -18.11
N THR A 27 -13.10 -16.12 -16.89
CA THR A 27 -13.04 -16.95 -15.67
C THR A 27 -14.41 -17.32 -15.10
N GLY A 28 -15.45 -16.52 -15.35
CA GLY A 28 -16.79 -16.67 -14.77
C GLY A 28 -16.86 -16.41 -13.25
N ASP A 29 -15.73 -16.07 -12.60
CA ASP A 29 -15.63 -15.85 -11.16
C ASP A 29 -15.05 -14.47 -10.85
N ILE A 30 -15.75 -13.72 -10.01
CA ILE A 30 -15.40 -12.33 -9.72
C ILE A 30 -14.17 -12.22 -8.81
N GLY A 31 -13.97 -13.19 -7.90
CA GLY A 31 -12.82 -13.24 -7.00
C GLY A 31 -11.54 -13.53 -7.77
N VAL A 32 -11.58 -14.52 -8.67
CA VAL A 32 -10.45 -14.83 -9.55
C VAL A 32 -10.13 -13.65 -10.47
N SER A 33 -11.16 -12.98 -11.00
CA SER A 33 -11.00 -11.80 -11.84
C SER A 33 -10.29 -10.65 -11.10
N ILE A 34 -10.68 -10.35 -9.86
CA ILE A 34 -10.02 -9.32 -9.02
C ILE A 34 -8.54 -9.64 -8.81
N VAL A 35 -8.20 -10.90 -8.51
CA VAL A 35 -6.80 -11.33 -8.30
C VAL A 35 -5.98 -11.15 -9.59
N LEU A 36 -6.56 -11.44 -10.75
CA LEU A 36 -5.91 -11.23 -12.04
C LEU A 36 -5.64 -9.75 -12.33
N ILE A 37 -6.62 -8.86 -12.07
CA ILE A 37 -6.42 -7.40 -12.20
C ILE A 37 -5.27 -6.95 -11.31
N ALA A 38 -5.27 -7.35 -10.04
CA ALA A 38 -4.22 -6.99 -9.09
C ALA A 38 -2.83 -7.47 -9.56
N THR A 39 -2.76 -8.67 -10.12
CA THR A 39 -1.51 -9.23 -10.68
C THR A 39 -1.00 -8.40 -11.85
N VAL A 40 -1.89 -8.03 -12.79
CA VAL A 40 -1.51 -7.20 -13.95
C VAL A 40 -1.04 -5.82 -13.52
N VAL A 41 -1.75 -5.17 -12.59
CA VAL A 41 -1.34 -3.85 -12.09
C VAL A 41 -0.02 -3.92 -11.34
N ASN A 42 0.20 -4.97 -10.53
CA ASN A 42 1.49 -5.19 -9.88
C ASN A 42 2.63 -5.37 -10.89
N LEU A 43 2.37 -6.03 -12.02
CA LEU A 43 3.34 -6.19 -13.09
C LEU A 43 3.65 -4.87 -13.80
N LEU A 44 2.63 -4.03 -14.01
CA LEU A 44 2.82 -2.67 -14.56
C LEU A 44 3.58 -1.74 -13.62
N LEU A 45 3.36 -1.87 -12.31
CA LEU A 45 4.06 -1.09 -11.27
C LEU A 45 5.43 -1.67 -10.90
N TRP A 46 5.76 -2.87 -11.39
CA TRP A 46 7.05 -3.54 -11.15
C TRP A 46 8.30 -2.68 -11.40
N PRO A 47 8.45 -1.97 -12.53
CA PRO A 47 9.61 -1.09 -12.75
C PRO A 47 9.71 0.01 -11.69
N LEU A 48 8.57 0.53 -11.23
CA LEU A 48 8.52 1.57 -10.20
C LEU A 48 8.89 1.01 -8.82
N PHE A 49 8.49 -0.23 -8.50
CA PHE A 49 8.90 -0.93 -7.30
C PHE A 49 10.41 -1.17 -7.28
N ILE A 50 11.01 -1.61 -8.39
CA ILE A 50 12.47 -1.77 -8.50
C ILE A 50 13.19 -0.45 -8.25
N ALA A 51 12.73 0.64 -8.86
CA ALA A 51 13.33 1.96 -8.66
C ALA A 51 13.31 2.39 -7.18
N THR A 52 12.20 2.12 -6.50
CA THR A 52 12.05 2.41 -5.06
C THR A 52 12.96 1.52 -4.20
N TYR A 53 13.07 0.25 -4.54
CA TYR A 53 13.97 -0.69 -3.86
C TYR A 53 15.44 -0.28 -3.98
N LEU A 54 15.90 0.08 -5.18
CA LEU A 54 17.27 0.53 -5.43
C LEU A 54 17.60 1.83 -4.66
N ASN A 55 16.67 2.79 -4.63
CA ASN A 55 16.83 4.01 -3.83
C ASN A 55 16.90 3.69 -2.32
N GLY A 56 16.09 2.73 -1.86
CA GLY A 56 16.13 2.24 -0.49
C GLY A 56 17.50 1.65 -0.10
N GLN A 57 18.17 0.94 -1.01
CA GLN A 57 19.52 0.43 -0.77
C GLN A 57 20.57 1.56 -0.65
N LYS A 58 20.49 2.58 -1.51
CA LYS A 58 21.37 3.75 -1.41
C LYS A 58 21.21 4.47 -0.06
N ILE A 59 19.97 4.65 0.41
CA ILE A 59 19.68 5.23 1.73
C ILE A 59 20.32 4.40 2.85
N LYS A 60 20.24 3.07 2.78
CA LYS A 60 20.85 2.18 3.78
C LYS A 60 22.38 2.35 3.85
N ILE A 61 23.04 2.44 2.69
CA ILE A 61 24.49 2.67 2.61
C ILE A 61 24.88 4.04 3.20
N LEU A 62 24.03 5.05 3.02
CA LEU A 62 24.28 6.42 3.47
C LEU A 62 23.85 6.68 4.93
N GLN A 63 23.05 5.80 5.52
CA GLN A 63 22.59 5.88 6.91
C GLN A 63 23.70 6.18 7.94
N PRO A 64 24.89 5.54 7.93
CA PRO A 64 25.95 5.87 8.89
C PRO A 64 26.48 7.31 8.73
N LYS A 65 26.58 7.82 7.51
CA LYS A 65 26.99 9.22 7.25
C LYS A 65 25.92 10.21 7.69
N LEU A 66 24.65 9.85 7.49
CA LEU A 66 23.52 10.65 7.95
C LEU A 66 23.47 10.75 9.49
N LYS A 67 23.80 9.68 10.21
CA LYS A 67 23.97 9.70 11.66
C LYS A 67 25.06 10.68 12.11
N ALA A 68 26.20 10.73 11.41
CA ALA A 68 27.25 11.70 11.74
C ALA A 68 26.79 13.17 11.57
N ILE A 69 25.96 13.45 10.56
CA ILE A 69 25.34 14.78 10.37
C ILE A 69 24.36 15.09 11.51
N GLN A 70 23.54 14.10 11.90
CA GLN A 70 22.64 14.23 13.04
C GLN A 70 23.39 14.53 14.33
N GLU A 71 24.53 13.87 14.56
CA GLU A 71 25.39 14.14 15.71
C GLU A 71 26.00 15.54 15.70
N LYS A 72 26.42 16.02 14.54
CA LYS A 72 27.03 17.34 14.37
C LYS A 72 26.03 18.49 14.62
N HIS A 73 24.76 18.30 14.26
CA HIS A 73 23.72 19.32 14.43
C HIS A 73 22.74 19.01 15.59
N LYS A 74 23.20 18.26 16.60
CA LYS A 74 22.42 18.01 17.84
C LYS A 74 22.04 19.35 18.48
N GLY A 75 20.74 19.62 18.58
CA GLY A 75 20.20 20.83 19.20
C GLY A 75 19.67 21.89 18.23
N ASN A 76 19.94 21.79 16.92
CA ASN A 76 19.39 22.71 15.92
C ASN A 76 18.63 21.95 14.84
N GLN A 77 17.31 21.80 15.04
CA GLN A 77 16.44 21.06 14.13
C GLN A 77 16.37 21.69 12.73
N GLN A 78 16.44 23.02 12.63
CA GLN A 78 16.38 23.70 11.33
C GLN A 78 17.64 23.46 10.49
N GLU A 79 18.82 23.55 11.11
CA GLU A 79 20.08 23.23 10.43
C GLU A 79 20.17 21.75 10.08
N LEU A 80 19.70 20.88 10.96
CA LEU A 80 19.67 19.44 10.71
C LEU A 80 18.82 19.12 9.47
N LEU A 81 17.65 19.73 9.33
CA LEU A 81 16.79 19.55 8.16
C LEU A 81 17.49 20.00 6.88
N LYS A 82 18.11 21.20 6.89
CA LYS A 82 18.85 21.73 5.73
C LYS A 82 20.02 20.84 5.33
N ALA A 83 20.85 20.45 6.29
CA ALA A 83 22.01 19.59 6.06
C ALA A 83 21.61 18.19 5.54
N THR A 84 20.49 17.65 6.04
CA THR A 84 19.94 16.37 5.56
C THR A 84 19.48 16.45 4.11
N VAL A 85 18.75 17.52 3.74
CA VAL A 85 18.29 17.71 2.36
C VAL A 85 19.47 17.89 1.41
N GLU A 86 20.46 18.69 1.78
CA GLU A 86 21.65 18.90 0.95
C GLU A 86 22.49 17.63 0.81
N PHE A 87 22.63 16.85 1.88
CA PHE A 87 23.30 15.56 1.86
C PHE A 87 22.62 14.56 0.92
N ASN A 88 21.29 14.44 1.00
CA ASN A 88 20.52 13.56 0.11
C ASN A 88 20.66 13.98 -1.36
N ARG A 89 20.64 15.30 -1.63
CA ARG A 89 20.85 15.85 -2.98
C ARG A 89 22.25 15.55 -3.52
N LYS A 90 23.30 15.72 -2.71
CA LYS A 90 24.69 15.43 -3.09
C LYS A 90 24.92 13.96 -3.42
N HIS A 91 24.17 13.04 -2.82
CA HIS A 91 24.29 11.60 -3.05
C HIS A 91 23.24 11.04 -4.03
N GLY A 92 22.48 11.91 -4.70
CA GLY A 92 21.48 11.51 -5.69
C GLY A 92 20.38 10.60 -5.15
N VAL A 93 20.03 10.77 -3.86
CA VAL A 93 18.96 10.02 -3.22
C VAL A 93 17.65 10.75 -3.43
N ASN A 94 16.72 10.11 -4.14
CA ASN A 94 15.38 10.66 -4.33
C ASN A 94 14.36 9.99 -3.41
N ASN A 95 13.86 10.74 -2.42
CA ASN A 95 12.78 10.30 -1.54
C ASN A 95 11.39 10.34 -2.21
N SER A 96 11.24 10.98 -3.38
CA SER A 96 9.94 11.11 -4.04
C SER A 96 9.46 9.79 -4.66
N SER A 97 10.35 8.89 -5.03
CA SER A 97 9.98 7.60 -5.66
C SER A 97 9.06 6.77 -4.76
N PHE A 98 9.33 6.78 -3.46
CA PHE A 98 8.49 6.11 -2.46
C PHE A 98 7.09 6.73 -2.39
N LEU A 99 7.01 8.07 -2.42
CA LEU A 99 5.72 8.77 -2.38
C LEU A 99 4.88 8.46 -3.62
N VAL A 100 5.50 8.38 -4.81
CA VAL A 100 4.81 8.04 -6.06
C VAL A 100 4.23 6.62 -6.01
N VAL A 101 5.00 5.64 -5.53
CA VAL A 101 4.51 4.27 -5.34
C VAL A 101 3.34 4.23 -4.37
N LEU A 102 3.47 4.90 -3.21
CA LEU A 102 2.40 4.93 -2.21
C LEU A 102 1.12 5.55 -2.76
N ILE A 103 1.23 6.67 -3.45
CA ILE A 103 0.08 7.34 -4.06
C ILE A 103 -0.59 6.40 -5.07
N ALA A 104 0.18 5.80 -5.98
CA ALA A 104 -0.35 4.85 -6.95
C ALA A 104 -1.07 3.66 -6.28
N GLN A 105 -0.48 3.12 -5.21
CA GLN A 105 -1.06 2.01 -4.45
C GLN A 105 -2.39 2.40 -3.77
N ILE A 106 -2.46 3.59 -3.16
CA ILE A 106 -3.68 4.08 -2.50
C ILE A 106 -4.79 4.31 -3.53
N PHE A 107 -4.48 4.91 -4.68
CA PHE A 107 -5.46 5.08 -5.76
C PHE A 107 -5.97 3.73 -6.28
N PHE A 108 -5.08 2.77 -6.53
CA PHE A 108 -5.49 1.44 -6.96
C PHE A 108 -6.37 0.73 -5.92
N ALA A 109 -5.96 0.74 -4.65
CA ALA A 109 -6.70 0.10 -3.56
C ALA A 109 -8.08 0.74 -3.32
N SER A 110 -8.16 2.07 -3.35
CA SER A 110 -9.43 2.80 -3.18
C SER A 110 -10.41 2.53 -4.32
N GLY A 111 -9.93 2.44 -5.57
CA GLY A 111 -10.76 2.06 -6.71
C GLY A 111 -11.29 0.63 -6.60
N LEU A 112 -10.44 -0.31 -6.14
CA LEU A 112 -10.87 -1.69 -5.92
C LEU A 112 -11.92 -1.80 -4.80
N LEU A 113 -11.74 -1.05 -3.69
CA LEU A 113 -12.71 -1.00 -2.59
C LEU A 113 -14.07 -0.45 -3.06
N TYR A 114 -14.04 0.61 -3.87
CA TYR A 114 -15.25 1.21 -4.43
C TYR A 114 -15.97 0.22 -5.35
N LEU A 115 -15.22 -0.46 -6.23
CA LEU A 115 -15.72 -1.51 -7.11
C LEU A 115 -16.38 -2.65 -6.33
N THR A 116 -15.73 -3.16 -5.28
CA THR A 116 -16.33 -4.22 -4.44
C THR A 116 -17.56 -3.75 -3.67
N SER A 117 -17.60 -2.47 -3.28
CA SER A 117 -18.76 -1.89 -2.58
C SER A 117 -19.97 -1.77 -3.50
N ASP A 118 -19.76 -1.36 -4.75
CA ASP A 118 -20.83 -1.26 -5.75
C ASP A 118 -21.30 -2.65 -6.24
N LEU A 119 -20.40 -3.64 -6.26
CA LEU A 119 -20.74 -5.05 -6.52
C LEU A 119 -21.66 -5.59 -5.43
N SER A 120 -21.29 -5.36 -4.16
CA SER A 120 -22.08 -5.78 -3.01
C SER A 120 -23.48 -5.16 -2.99
N GLN A 121 -23.61 -3.91 -3.45
CA GLN A 121 -24.91 -3.23 -3.54
C GLN A 121 -25.71 -3.56 -4.81
N GLY A 122 -25.19 -4.42 -5.70
CA GLY A 122 -25.84 -4.78 -6.97
C GLY A 122 -25.99 -3.60 -7.95
N LYS A 123 -25.24 -2.50 -7.75
CA LYS A 123 -25.35 -1.26 -8.54
C LYS A 123 -24.61 -1.32 -9.88
N ILE A 124 -23.66 -2.25 -10.01
CA ILE A 124 -22.79 -2.35 -11.19
C ILE A 124 -23.51 -2.78 -12.46
N SER A 125 -24.66 -3.44 -12.35
CA SER A 125 -25.49 -3.88 -13.49
C SER A 125 -25.97 -2.72 -14.39
N ILE A 126 -26.08 -1.50 -13.86
CA ILE A 126 -26.59 -0.33 -14.60
C ILE A 126 -25.44 0.48 -15.24
N GLU A 127 -24.25 0.56 -14.63
CA GLU A 127 -23.10 1.30 -15.17
C GLU A 127 -22.31 0.55 -16.25
N LEU A 128 -22.50 -0.77 -16.35
CA LEU A 128 -21.89 -1.62 -17.39
C LEU A 128 -22.36 -1.28 -18.82
N TYR A 129 -23.51 -0.62 -18.97
CA TYR A 129 -24.18 -0.42 -20.25
C TYR A 129 -23.48 0.58 -21.20
N GLU A 130 -22.49 1.34 -20.71
CA GLU A 130 -21.81 2.38 -21.51
C GLU A 130 -20.29 2.19 -21.70
N ASN A 131 -19.72 1.04 -21.36
CA ASN A 131 -18.26 0.91 -21.29
C ASN A 131 -17.57 0.32 -22.55
N PHE A 132 -16.29 0.73 -22.71
CA PHE A 132 -15.36 0.65 -23.86
C PHE A 132 -15.34 -0.64 -24.71
N PHE A 133 -15.79 -1.78 -24.18
CA PHE A 133 -15.79 -3.07 -24.88
C PHE A 133 -17.17 -3.52 -25.41
N GLY A 134 -18.24 -2.77 -25.15
CA GLY A 134 -19.57 -3.04 -25.71
C GLY A 134 -20.19 -4.38 -25.30
N THR A 135 -19.69 -5.03 -24.25
CA THR A 135 -20.20 -6.32 -23.80
C THR A 135 -21.40 -6.13 -22.87
N THR A 136 -22.59 -6.49 -23.35
CA THR A 136 -23.90 -6.13 -22.76
C THR A 136 -24.51 -7.20 -21.84
N GLU A 137 -23.87 -8.35 -21.62
CA GLU A 137 -24.53 -9.46 -20.92
C GLU A 137 -23.63 -10.19 -19.93
N SER A 138 -23.21 -9.51 -18.87
CA SER A 138 -22.55 -10.19 -17.76
C SER A 138 -23.19 -9.76 -16.45
N SER A 139 -24.29 -10.45 -16.10
CA SER A 139 -24.70 -10.52 -14.70
C SER A 139 -23.55 -11.18 -13.95
N PHE A 140 -22.78 -10.37 -13.21
CA PHE A 140 -21.75 -10.90 -12.35
C PHE A 140 -22.40 -11.80 -11.30
N ASN A 141 -21.96 -13.04 -11.22
CA ASN A 141 -22.23 -13.84 -10.03
C ASN A 141 -21.58 -13.15 -8.84
N ASN A 142 -22.36 -12.87 -7.80
CA ASN A 142 -21.86 -12.25 -6.57
C ASN A 142 -20.94 -13.19 -5.77
N THR A 143 -20.79 -14.44 -6.20
CA THR A 143 -19.90 -15.42 -5.57
C THR A 143 -18.47 -15.28 -6.09
N ALA A 144 -17.54 -14.89 -5.21
CA ALA A 144 -16.10 -14.99 -5.41
C ALA A 144 -15.56 -16.35 -4.99
N PHE A 145 -14.56 -16.83 -5.74
CA PHE A 145 -13.87 -18.10 -5.52
C PHE A 145 -14.79 -19.33 -5.44
N GLY A 146 -16.04 -19.21 -5.92
CA GLY A 146 -17.08 -20.24 -5.79
C GLY A 146 -17.64 -20.47 -4.37
N PHE A 147 -17.14 -19.81 -3.33
CA PHE A 147 -17.61 -19.98 -1.93
C PHE A 147 -17.93 -18.69 -1.19
N LEU A 148 -17.59 -17.53 -1.74
CA LEU A 148 -17.68 -16.24 -1.07
C LEU A 148 -18.73 -15.33 -1.72
N ASP A 149 -19.97 -15.32 -1.22
CA ASP A 149 -20.99 -14.38 -1.73
C ASP A 149 -20.76 -12.94 -1.21
N ILE A 150 -20.35 -12.06 -2.13
CA ILE A 150 -20.05 -10.64 -1.89
C ILE A 150 -21.34 -9.81 -1.68
N GLY A 151 -22.50 -10.30 -2.15
CA GLY A 151 -23.77 -9.56 -2.18
C GLY A 151 -24.58 -9.63 -0.88
N THR A 152 -24.51 -10.72 -0.13
CA THR A 152 -25.34 -10.91 1.09
C THR A 152 -24.55 -11.37 2.32
N GLN A 153 -23.36 -11.94 2.14
CA GLN A 153 -22.63 -12.64 3.21
C GLN A 153 -21.32 -11.94 3.65
N ALA A 154 -20.81 -10.98 2.87
CA ALA A 154 -19.60 -10.25 3.24
C ALA A 154 -19.70 -9.70 4.67
N ARG A 155 -20.81 -9.04 5.03
CA ARG A 155 -21.08 -8.42 6.36
C ARG A 155 -20.98 -9.35 7.57
N ASN A 156 -21.27 -10.65 7.40
CA ASN A 156 -21.28 -11.61 8.51
C ASN A 156 -19.96 -12.38 8.66
N PHE A 157 -19.02 -12.23 7.72
CA PHE A 157 -17.77 -12.96 7.77
C PHE A 157 -16.71 -12.23 8.59
N ILE A 158 -16.82 -12.36 9.92
CA ILE A 158 -15.79 -11.96 10.89
C ILE A 158 -14.41 -12.56 10.53
N TRP A 159 -14.37 -13.69 9.81
CA TRP A 159 -13.11 -14.30 9.38
C TRP A 159 -12.38 -13.52 8.27
N LEU A 160 -13.05 -12.68 7.48
CA LEU A 160 -12.39 -11.87 6.44
C LEU A 160 -11.43 -10.84 7.04
N PRO A 161 -11.85 -9.99 8.01
CA PRO A 161 -10.95 -9.13 8.76
C PRO A 161 -9.86 -9.92 9.50
N LEU A 162 -10.22 -11.06 10.09
CA LEU A 162 -9.26 -11.91 10.82
C LEU A 162 -8.19 -12.47 9.88
N ALA A 163 -8.58 -12.96 8.71
CA ALA A 163 -7.68 -13.47 7.68
C ALA A 163 -6.78 -12.36 7.15
N ASN A 164 -7.31 -11.15 6.94
CA ASN A 164 -6.51 -9.99 6.52
C ASN A 164 -5.51 -9.57 7.61
N LEU A 165 -5.90 -9.61 8.89
CA LEU A 165 -4.99 -9.37 10.02
C LEU A 165 -3.89 -10.42 10.09
N VAL A 166 -4.22 -11.70 9.95
CA VAL A 166 -3.23 -12.79 9.92
C VAL A 166 -2.28 -12.61 8.74
N PHE A 167 -2.81 -12.33 7.55
CA PHE A 167 -2.01 -12.13 6.34
C PHE A 167 -1.09 -10.91 6.47
N SER A 168 -1.60 -9.79 6.99
CA SER A 168 -0.81 -8.59 7.27
C SER A 168 0.27 -8.84 8.32
N TYR A 169 -0.03 -9.60 9.37
CA TYR A 169 0.94 -9.95 10.41
C TYR A 169 2.05 -10.84 9.86
N LEU A 170 1.70 -11.87 9.08
CA LEU A 170 2.67 -12.74 8.40
C LEU A 170 3.53 -11.97 7.40
N TYR A 171 2.92 -11.06 6.63
CA TYR A 171 3.64 -10.17 5.73
C TYR A 171 4.59 -9.23 6.48
N GLY A 172 4.17 -8.71 7.63
CA GLY A 172 5.00 -7.94 8.56
C GLY A 172 6.20 -8.75 9.07
N LEU A 173 5.98 -10.00 9.50
CA LEU A 173 7.05 -10.90 9.92
C LEU A 173 8.01 -11.25 8.77
N TYR A 174 7.50 -11.46 7.56
CA TYR A 174 8.30 -11.73 6.36
C TYR A 174 9.20 -10.56 6.02
N THR A 175 8.63 -9.35 5.96
CA THR A 175 9.39 -8.12 5.68
C THR A 175 10.33 -7.75 6.81
N PHE A 176 10.02 -8.07 8.07
CA PHE A 176 10.93 -7.90 9.20
C PHE A 176 12.14 -8.84 9.12
N LYS A 177 11.94 -10.11 8.75
CA LYS A 177 13.06 -11.05 8.54
C LYS A 177 13.98 -10.63 7.39
N LEU A 178 13.42 -9.94 6.39
CA LEU A 178 14.15 -9.38 5.25
C LEU A 178 14.62 -7.93 5.47
N ALA A 179 14.14 -7.27 6.53
CA ALA A 179 14.57 -5.93 6.88
C ALA A 179 16.04 -6.02 7.27
N PRO A 180 16.94 -5.32 6.56
CA PRO A 180 18.35 -5.39 6.90
C PRO A 180 18.53 -4.83 8.30
N LYS A 181 19.21 -5.61 9.14
CA LYS A 181 19.57 -5.19 10.49
C LYS A 181 20.27 -3.83 10.41
N PRO A 182 19.85 -2.85 11.24
CA PRO A 182 20.47 -1.53 11.19
C PRO A 182 21.97 -1.66 11.40
N VAL A 183 22.76 -0.91 10.63
CA VAL A 183 24.20 -0.82 10.86
C VAL A 183 24.40 -0.14 12.21
N ILE A 184 24.65 -0.95 13.24
CA ILE A 184 25.03 -0.51 14.58
C ILE A 184 26.50 -0.11 14.51
N THR A 185 26.77 1.18 14.31
CA THR A 185 28.05 1.76 14.73
C THR A 185 28.08 1.73 16.25
N LYS A 186 29.09 1.08 16.83
CA LYS A 186 29.30 0.83 18.27
C LYS A 186 28.83 2.00 19.17
N PRO A 187 28.23 1.71 20.34
CA PRO A 187 27.68 2.75 21.22
C PRO A 187 28.81 3.66 21.72
N LYS A 188 28.79 4.95 21.34
CA LYS A 188 29.56 5.99 22.01
C LYS A 188 28.69 6.61 23.09
N LYS A 189 29.24 6.66 24.30
CA LYS A 189 28.69 7.12 25.58
C LYS A 189 27.55 8.15 25.44
N LYS A 190 26.37 7.82 26.01
CA LYS A 190 25.18 8.69 26.11
C LYS A 190 25.57 10.09 26.61
N SER A 191 25.34 11.10 25.79
CA SER A 191 25.25 12.50 26.21
C SER A 191 23.77 12.82 26.39
N ASN A 192 23.42 13.38 27.55
CA ASN A 192 22.05 13.75 27.89
C ASN A 192 21.48 14.68 26.81
N GLY A 193 20.38 14.26 26.15
CA GLY A 193 19.70 15.02 25.10
C GLY A 193 19.93 14.55 23.65
N ALA A 194 20.74 13.51 23.41
CA ALA A 194 20.90 12.94 22.07
C ALA A 194 19.70 12.04 21.68
N PHE A 195 19.22 12.19 20.43
CA PHE A 195 18.18 11.34 19.84
C PHE A 195 18.56 9.85 19.95
N ASP A 196 17.75 9.09 20.68
CA ASP A 196 17.97 7.67 20.93
C ASP A 196 17.54 6.87 19.69
N SER A 197 18.51 6.57 18.84
CA SER A 197 18.31 5.80 17.61
C SER A 197 17.82 4.37 17.89
N GLU A 198 18.14 3.80 19.06
CA GLU A 198 17.66 2.47 19.45
C GLU A 198 16.20 2.54 19.92
N ALA A 199 15.85 3.53 20.74
CA ALA A 199 14.46 3.73 21.17
C ALA A 199 13.53 4.05 19.99
N PHE A 200 13.99 4.85 19.02
CA PHE A 200 13.27 5.12 17.78
C PHE A 200 13.14 3.88 16.90
N GLN A 201 14.18 3.05 16.80
CA GLN A 201 14.09 1.78 16.06
C GLN A 201 13.11 0.82 16.71
N LYS A 202 13.14 0.70 18.04
CA LYS A 202 12.21 -0.14 18.81
C LYS A 202 10.76 0.33 18.71
N SER A 203 10.52 1.63 18.65
CA SER A 203 9.15 2.16 18.44
C SER A 203 8.66 1.93 17.01
N LEU A 204 9.54 2.03 16.00
CA LEU A 204 9.22 1.64 14.63
C LEU A 204 8.89 0.15 14.53
N GLU A 205 9.66 -0.72 15.21
CA GLU A 205 9.39 -2.15 15.29
C GLU A 205 8.00 -2.42 15.88
N PHE A 206 7.70 -1.81 17.03
CA PHE A 206 6.38 -1.95 17.67
C PHE A 206 5.24 -1.47 16.76
N GLN A 207 5.45 -0.34 16.06
CA GLN A 207 4.46 0.18 15.12
C GLN A 207 4.21 -0.76 13.95
N THR A 208 5.26 -1.35 13.37
CA THR A 208 5.14 -2.27 12.25
C THR A 208 4.54 -3.62 12.61
N LEU A 209 4.91 -4.18 13.77
CA LEU A 209 4.46 -5.52 14.17
C LEU A 209 3.06 -5.55 14.78
N TYR A 210 2.66 -4.49 15.48
CA TYR A 210 1.43 -4.48 16.26
C TYR A 210 0.46 -3.38 15.83
N VAL A 211 0.91 -2.14 15.67
CA VAL A 211 0.00 -1.01 15.38
C VAL A 211 -0.60 -1.10 13.98
N MET A 212 0.21 -1.38 12.95
CA MET A 212 -0.27 -1.48 11.56
C MET A 212 -1.31 -2.59 11.35
N PRO A 213 -1.09 -3.84 11.81
CA PRO A 213 -2.09 -4.91 11.65
C PRO A 213 -3.41 -4.62 12.39
N ILE A 214 -3.33 -4.06 13.61
CA ILE A 214 -4.51 -3.68 14.39
C ILE A 214 -5.29 -2.56 13.68
N PHE A 215 -4.59 -1.55 13.16
CA PHE A 215 -5.21 -0.45 12.42
C PHE A 215 -5.89 -0.93 11.14
N ILE A 216 -5.23 -1.80 10.36
CA ILE A 216 -5.82 -2.39 9.15
C ILE A 216 -7.06 -3.21 9.51
N PHE A 217 -7.00 -4.03 10.56
CA PHE A 217 -8.15 -4.78 11.05
C PHE A 217 -9.33 -3.87 11.41
N CYS A 218 -9.09 -2.78 12.13
CA CYS A 218 -10.12 -1.79 12.44
C CYS A 218 -10.71 -1.15 11.18
N LEU A 219 -9.87 -0.76 10.21
CA LEU A 219 -10.35 -0.19 8.94
C LEU A 219 -11.16 -1.20 8.12
N THR A 220 -10.71 -2.46 8.06
CA THR A 220 -11.47 -3.50 7.35
C THR A 220 -12.79 -3.76 8.07
N PHE A 221 -12.79 -3.90 9.40
CA PHE A 221 -14.01 -4.11 10.17
C PHE A 221 -15.02 -2.97 10.06
N LEU A 222 -14.55 -1.71 9.99
CA LEU A 222 -15.40 -0.54 9.79
C LEU A 222 -16.01 -0.45 8.37
N SER A 223 -15.42 -1.16 7.41
CA SER A 223 -15.88 -1.18 6.01
C SER A 223 -16.92 -2.27 5.70
N LEU A 224 -17.22 -3.17 6.65
CA LEU A 224 -18.30 -4.15 6.60
C LEU A 224 -19.60 -3.59 7.19
#